data_AF-A0A7Y3EKD2-F1
#
_entry.id   AF-A0A7Y3EKD2-F1
#
_cell.length_a   1.000
_cell.length_b   1.000
_cell.length_c   1.000
_cell.angle_alpha   90.00
_cell.angle_beta   90.00
_cell.angle_gamma   90.00
#
_symmetry.space_group_name_H-M   'P 1'
#
loop_
_entity.id
_entity.type
_entity.pdbx_description
1 polymer ?
#
loop_
_entity_poly.entity_id
_entity_poly.type
_entity_poly.pdbx_seq_one_letter_code
_entity_poly.pdbx_strand_id
1 'polypeptide(L)'
;MGTNYYISIRNNSKTDNKYSQLFEPPCVPLHIGKSSKGWCFSLRVYPEMNINSYNDWIYYILNLSEDSQSIGVIFDEYEREIKLTELTKIITERKSERHWDTLLNNPLYDNYSSLDDFLNKNSAIKGPNNLLRHKIDNFCVGHGDGTYDYIKGEFS
;
A
#
# COMPACT_ATOMS: atom_id res chain seq x y z
N MET A 1 -1.65 -8.70 11.25
CA MET A 1 -1.72 -7.24 11.42
C MET A 1 -1.03 -6.62 10.22
N GLY A 2 -1.73 -5.74 9.53
CA GLY A 2 -1.21 -4.97 8.39
C GLY A 2 -1.38 -3.48 8.66
N THR A 3 -0.84 -2.64 7.79
CA THR A 3 -0.86 -1.19 7.91
C THR A 3 -1.26 -0.56 6.59
N ASN A 4 -2.32 0.24 6.59
CA ASN A 4 -2.78 1.00 5.42
C ASN A 4 -2.04 2.34 5.33
N TYR A 5 -1.88 2.85 4.11
CA TYR A 5 -1.19 4.11 3.82
C TYR A 5 -2.05 4.97 2.92
N TYR A 6 -2.12 6.26 3.21
CA TYR A 6 -2.99 7.21 2.52
C TYR A 6 -2.22 8.46 2.13
N ILE A 7 -2.76 9.20 1.17
CA ILE A 7 -2.36 10.57 0.87
C ILE A 7 -3.55 11.52 0.98
N SER A 8 -3.33 12.65 1.64
CA SER A 8 -4.27 13.77 1.71
C SER A 8 -3.64 15.02 1.11
N ILE A 9 -4.49 15.89 0.56
CA ILE A 9 -4.07 17.19 0.05
C ILE A 9 -4.27 18.23 1.17
N ARG A 10 -3.23 19.00 1.47
CA ARG A 10 -3.26 20.11 2.41
C ARG A 10 -3.12 21.44 1.67
N ASN A 11 -4.07 22.35 1.84
CA ASN A 11 -3.99 23.68 1.25
C ASN A 11 -2.95 24.54 1.98
N ASN A 12 -2.14 25.27 1.20
CA ASN A 12 -1.02 26.07 1.67
C ASN A 12 -1.41 27.54 1.96
N SER A 13 -2.71 27.86 1.97
CA SER A 13 -3.19 29.24 2.11
C SER A 13 -2.85 29.83 3.48
N LYS A 14 -1.81 30.67 3.52
CA LYS A 14 -1.50 31.64 4.59
C LYS A 14 -2.54 32.77 4.64
N THR A 15 -3.83 32.46 4.77
CA THR A 15 -4.82 33.51 5.09
C THR A 15 -5.06 33.48 6.59
N ASP A 16 -4.49 34.48 7.26
CA ASP A 16 -4.75 34.92 8.64
C ASP A 16 -6.24 35.29 8.83
N ASN A 17 -7.14 34.33 8.72
CA ASN A 17 -8.52 34.50 9.14
C ASN A 17 -8.86 33.38 10.09
N LYS A 18 -8.91 33.75 11.37
CA LYS A 18 -9.24 32.94 12.57
C LYS A 18 -10.60 32.21 12.50
N TYR A 19 -11.30 32.29 11.37
CA TYR A 19 -12.62 31.69 11.10
C TYR A 19 -12.73 31.02 9.71
N SER A 20 -11.63 30.87 8.97
CA SER A 20 -11.62 30.16 7.67
C SER A 20 -11.05 28.73 7.74
N GLN A 21 -10.78 28.22 8.94
CA GLN A 21 -10.50 26.79 9.19
C GLN A 21 -11.77 25.92 9.17
N LEU A 22 -12.84 26.38 8.51
CA LEU A 22 -13.95 25.51 8.18
C LEU A 22 -13.49 24.69 6.98
N PHE A 23 -12.87 23.56 7.32
CA PHE A 23 -12.69 22.39 6.48
C PHE A 23 -13.77 22.36 5.39
N GLU A 24 -13.41 22.79 4.17
CA GLU A 24 -14.09 22.22 3.01
C GLU A 24 -13.94 20.70 3.18
N PRO A 25 -15.04 19.93 3.03
CA PRO A 25 -15.12 18.56 3.50
C PRO A 25 -13.89 17.81 3.02
N PRO A 26 -13.22 17.04 3.91
CA PRO A 26 -11.92 16.48 3.59
C PRO A 26 -12.06 15.73 2.28
N CYS A 27 -11.25 16.12 1.28
CA CYS A 27 -10.97 15.26 0.16
C CYS A 27 -10.65 13.90 0.77
N VAL A 28 -11.54 12.90 0.56
CA VAL A 28 -11.41 11.60 1.20
C VAL A 28 -9.99 11.11 0.90
N PRO A 29 -9.16 10.79 1.90
CA PRO A 29 -7.78 10.45 1.67
C PRO A 29 -7.67 9.33 0.64
N LEU A 30 -6.78 9.52 -0.34
CA LEU A 30 -6.60 8.51 -1.37
C LEU A 30 -5.76 7.38 -0.77
N HIS A 31 -6.28 6.16 -0.83
CA HIS A 31 -5.64 4.99 -0.27
C HIS A 31 -4.52 4.52 -1.21
N ILE A 32 -3.28 4.65 -0.78
CA ILE A 32 -2.11 4.19 -1.54
C ILE A 32 -2.05 2.67 -1.56
N GLY A 33 -2.25 2.04 -0.40
CA GLY A 33 -2.29 0.59 -0.28
C GLY A 33 -1.95 0.09 1.11
N LYS A 34 -1.75 -1.23 1.21
CA LYS A 34 -1.58 -1.93 2.48
C LYS A 34 -0.30 -2.75 2.55
N SER A 35 0.39 -2.65 3.68
CA SER A 35 1.49 -3.50 4.10
C SER A 35 0.96 -4.62 5.00
N SER A 36 0.98 -5.87 4.55
CA SER A 36 0.60 -7.02 5.38
C SER A 36 1.82 -7.88 5.73
N LYS A 37 1.92 -8.32 6.99
CA LYS A 37 3.07 -9.13 7.45
C LYS A 37 3.18 -10.42 6.64
N GLY A 38 4.34 -10.64 6.02
CA GLY A 38 4.61 -11.81 5.19
C GLY A 38 4.06 -11.72 3.77
N TRP A 39 3.50 -10.58 3.37
CA TRP A 39 2.99 -10.34 2.02
C TRP A 39 3.73 -9.18 1.34
N CYS A 40 3.82 -9.24 0.02
CA CYS A 40 4.12 -8.09 -0.82
C CYS A 40 3.15 -6.94 -0.52
N PHE A 41 3.60 -5.71 -0.74
CA PHE A 41 2.76 -4.54 -0.56
C PHE A 41 1.60 -4.60 -1.54
N SER A 42 0.38 -4.45 -1.04
CA SER A 42 -0.81 -4.41 -1.86
C SER A 42 -1.00 -2.96 -2.33
N LEU A 43 -0.44 -2.61 -3.50
CA LEU A 43 -0.45 -1.25 -4.06
C LEU A 43 -1.76 -1.03 -4.83
N ARG A 44 -2.53 -0.02 -4.43
CA ARG A 44 -3.80 0.27 -5.09
C ARG A 44 -3.56 0.88 -6.47
N VAL A 45 -4.41 0.53 -7.43
CA VAL A 45 -4.51 1.24 -8.71
C VAL A 45 -5.84 1.99 -8.79
N TYR A 46 -5.82 3.16 -9.41
CA TYR A 46 -6.97 4.01 -9.71
C TYR A 46 -7.00 4.32 -11.22
N PRO A 47 -7.49 3.40 -12.06
CA PRO A 47 -7.53 3.59 -13.51
C PRO A 47 -8.29 4.86 -13.94
N GLU A 48 -9.34 5.23 -13.21
CA GLU A 48 -10.13 6.44 -13.41
C GLU A 48 -9.35 7.74 -13.16
N MET A 49 -8.27 7.67 -12.38
CA MET A 49 -7.33 8.78 -12.14
C MET A 49 -6.04 8.63 -12.96
N ASN A 50 -5.97 7.62 -13.85
CA ASN A 50 -4.77 7.25 -14.58
C ASN A 50 -3.57 6.89 -13.68
N ILE A 51 -3.82 6.34 -12.49
CA ILE A 51 -2.79 5.83 -11.58
C ILE A 51 -2.80 4.30 -11.66
N ASN A 52 -2.03 3.75 -12.61
CA ASN A 52 -2.06 2.32 -12.93
C ASN A 52 -0.79 1.56 -12.51
N SER A 53 0.24 2.29 -12.09
CA SER A 53 1.54 1.74 -11.75
C SER A 53 2.16 2.43 -10.53
N TYR A 54 3.25 1.86 -10.02
CA TYR A 54 4.05 2.49 -8.97
C TYR A 54 4.64 3.84 -9.42
N ASN A 55 5.09 3.94 -10.67
CA ASN A 55 5.63 5.19 -11.19
C ASN A 55 4.55 6.27 -11.29
N ASP A 56 3.32 5.92 -11.69
CA ASP A 56 2.21 6.87 -11.73
C ASP A 56 1.91 7.46 -10.35
N TRP A 57 2.00 6.63 -9.30
CA TRP A 57 1.92 7.10 -7.91
C TRP A 57 3.01 8.09 -7.55
N ILE A 58 4.27 7.77 -7.89
CA ILE A 58 5.40 8.66 -7.61
C ILE A 58 5.20 10.00 -8.34
N TYR A 59 4.80 9.98 -9.61
CA TYR A 59 4.50 11.21 -10.35
C TYR A 59 3.35 11.99 -9.74
N TYR A 60 2.26 11.32 -9.35
CA TYR A 60 1.12 11.95 -8.71
C TYR A 60 1.52 12.67 -7.40
N ILE A 61 2.30 12.01 -6.54
CA ILE A 61 2.76 12.57 -5.26
C ILE A 61 3.72 13.75 -5.48
N LEU A 62 4.65 13.63 -6.43
CA LEU A 62 5.60 14.71 -6.73
C LEU A 62 4.89 15.94 -7.30
N ASN A 63 3.93 15.76 -8.22
CA ASN A 63 3.15 16.86 -8.76
C ASN A 63 2.35 17.59 -7.68
N LEU A 64 1.79 16.87 -6.70
CA LEU A 64 1.13 17.46 -5.53
C LEU A 64 2.09 18.19 -4.59
N SER A 65 3.40 17.98 -4.70
CA SER A 65 4.40 18.65 -3.87
C SER A 65 4.99 19.89 -4.54
N GLU A 66 4.87 19.99 -5.87
CA GLU A 66 5.31 21.14 -6.66
C GLU A 66 4.27 22.25 -6.74
N ASP A 67 2.98 21.93 -6.53
CA ASP A 67 1.91 22.93 -6.50
C ASP A 67 2.10 23.88 -5.29
N SER A 68 2.22 25.17 -5.58
CA SER A 68 2.39 26.19 -4.53
C SER A 68 1.16 26.35 -3.64
N GLN A 69 -0.02 25.88 -4.10
CA GLN A 69 -1.30 26.02 -3.39
C GLN A 69 -1.67 24.80 -2.56
N SER A 70 -1.11 23.63 -2.88
CA SER A 70 -1.51 22.35 -2.29
C SER A 70 -0.29 21.46 -2.08
N ILE A 71 -0.22 20.77 -0.93
CA ILE A 71 0.86 19.84 -0.61
C ILE A 71 0.25 18.47 -0.34
N GLY A 72 0.76 17.45 -1.03
CA GLY A 72 0.46 16.05 -0.73
C GLY A 72 1.16 15.59 0.55
N VAL A 73 0.39 15.11 1.54
CA VAL A 73 0.90 14.57 2.80
C VAL A 73 0.54 13.09 2.89
N ILE A 74 1.55 12.24 3.06
CA ILE A 74 1.39 10.78 3.19
C ILE A 74 1.33 10.43 4.67
N PHE A 75 0.42 9.54 5.05
CA PHE A 75 0.32 9.04 6.42
C PHE A 75 -0.05 7.56 6.44
N ASP A 76 0.25 6.90 7.55
CA ASP A 76 -0.24 5.55 7.83
C ASP A 76 -1.59 5.57 8.56
N GLU A 77 -2.20 4.39 8.75
CA GLU A 77 -3.50 4.25 9.42
C GLU A 77 -3.53 4.74 10.88
N TYR A 78 -2.37 5.02 11.48
CA TYR A 78 -2.23 5.57 12.83
C TYR A 78 -1.93 7.07 12.80
N GLU A 79 -2.21 7.73 11.66
CA GLU A 79 -2.02 9.18 11.45
C GLU A 79 -0.56 9.64 11.54
N ARG A 80 0.40 8.71 11.47
CA ARG A 80 1.82 9.08 11.42
C ARG A 80 2.20 9.48 10.01
N GLU A 81 2.74 10.68 9.87
CA GLU A 81 3.28 11.17 8.60
C GLU A 81 4.47 10.33 8.13
N ILE A 82 4.44 9.92 6.87
CA ILE A 82 5.46 9.08 6.23
C ILE A 82 6.11 9.88 5.11
N LYS A 83 7.45 9.88 5.05
CA LYS A 83 8.16 10.51 3.93
C LYS A 83 8.02 9.66 2.67
N LEU A 84 7.99 10.30 1.49
CA LEU A 84 7.98 9.57 0.22
C LEU A 84 9.11 8.55 0.09
N THR A 85 10.32 8.88 0.56
CA THR A 85 11.46 7.96 0.56
C THR A 85 11.27 6.74 1.46
N GLU A 86 10.56 6.89 2.57
CA GLU A 86 10.21 5.79 3.46
C GLU A 86 9.09 4.93 2.84
N LEU A 87 8.06 5.56 2.27
CA LEU A 87 6.99 4.88 1.56
C LEU A 87 7.55 4.03 0.41
N THR A 88 8.49 4.57 -0.38
CA THR A 88 9.18 3.81 -1.44
C THR A 88 9.79 2.52 -0.90
N LYS A 89 10.56 2.58 0.19
CA LYS A 89 11.14 1.39 0.81
C LYS A 89 10.09 0.40 1.31
N ILE A 90 9.02 0.92 1.91
CA ILE A 90 7.89 0.09 2.39
C ILE A 90 7.23 -0.68 1.24
N ILE A 91 7.18 -0.11 0.03
CA ILE A 91 6.58 -0.72 -1.16
C ILE A 91 7.57 -1.69 -1.83
N THR A 92 8.81 -1.26 -2.05
CA THR A 92 9.74 -1.94 -2.99
C THR A 92 10.77 -2.86 -2.34
N GLU A 93 11.07 -2.68 -1.05
CA GLU A 93 12.19 -3.35 -0.36
C GLU A 93 11.75 -4.29 0.78
N ARG A 94 10.50 -4.77 0.76
CA ARG A 94 9.98 -5.64 1.82
C ARG A 94 10.71 -6.97 1.87
N LYS A 95 10.69 -7.59 3.06
CA LYS A 95 11.17 -8.95 3.26
C LYS A 95 10.46 -9.61 4.43
N SER A 96 10.42 -10.94 4.41
CA SER A 96 10.03 -11.76 5.54
C SER A 96 11.23 -12.57 6.02
N GLU A 97 11.42 -12.64 7.33
CA GLU A 97 12.37 -13.57 7.95
C GLU A 97 11.85 -15.02 7.96
N ARG A 98 10.55 -15.21 7.71
CA ARG A 98 9.95 -16.54 7.65
C ARG A 98 10.25 -17.18 6.31
N HIS A 99 11.00 -18.27 6.32
CA HIS A 99 11.21 -19.09 5.13
C HIS A 99 10.01 -20.00 4.86
N TRP A 100 9.76 -20.25 3.57
CA TRP A 100 8.66 -21.11 3.12
C TRP A 100 8.74 -22.51 3.74
N ASP A 101 9.96 -23.04 3.81
CA ASP A 101 10.24 -24.41 4.25
C ASP A 101 9.98 -24.62 5.75
N THR A 102 9.86 -23.53 6.51
CA THR A 102 9.62 -23.56 7.97
C THR A 102 8.24 -23.01 8.36
N LEU A 103 7.42 -22.55 7.40
CA LEU A 103 6.10 -21.97 7.67
C LEU A 103 5.17 -22.96 8.39
N LEU A 104 5.15 -24.22 7.95
CA LEU A 104 4.29 -25.24 8.54
C LEU A 104 4.77 -25.74 9.91
N ASN A 105 6.00 -25.41 10.31
CA ASN A 105 6.50 -25.73 11.65
C ASN A 105 6.01 -24.72 12.70
N ASN A 106 5.25 -23.70 12.28
CA ASN A 106 4.70 -22.69 13.17
C ASN A 106 3.24 -23.04 13.52
N PRO A 107 2.89 -23.15 14.82
CA PRO A 107 1.55 -23.53 15.28
C PRO A 107 0.41 -22.67 14.73
N LEU A 108 0.70 -21.44 14.31
CA LEU A 108 -0.27 -20.56 13.65
C LEU A 108 -0.75 -21.09 12.29
N TYR A 109 -0.09 -22.13 11.76
CA TYR A 109 -0.36 -22.75 10.47
C TYR A 109 -0.75 -24.24 10.59
N ASP A 110 -1.08 -24.73 11.78
CA ASP A 110 -1.48 -26.13 12.02
C ASP A 110 -2.76 -26.54 11.23
N ASN A 111 -3.52 -25.55 10.76
CA ASN A 111 -4.71 -25.76 9.92
C ASN A 111 -4.40 -26.09 8.44
N TYR A 112 -3.12 -26.15 8.06
CA TYR A 112 -2.68 -26.42 6.70
C TYR A 112 -1.92 -27.73 6.61
N SER A 113 -2.32 -28.57 5.67
CA SER A 113 -1.74 -29.90 5.48
C SER A 113 -0.40 -29.87 4.73
N SER A 114 -0.15 -28.80 3.96
CA SER A 114 1.05 -28.59 3.16
C SER A 114 1.20 -27.12 2.79
N LEU A 115 2.35 -26.75 2.21
CA LEU A 115 2.57 -25.39 1.71
C LEU A 115 1.63 -25.10 0.53
N ASP A 116 1.37 -26.09 -0.31
CA ASP A 116 0.44 -25.93 -1.43
C ASP A 116 -0.99 -25.75 -0.95
N ASP A 117 -1.42 -26.47 0.10
CA ASP A 117 -2.72 -26.27 0.76
C ASP A 117 -2.82 -24.85 1.34
N PHE A 118 -1.76 -24.38 2.01
CA PHE A 118 -1.67 -23.00 2.51
C PHE A 118 -1.81 -21.97 1.39
N LEU A 119 -1.02 -22.09 0.32
CA LEU A 119 -1.04 -21.16 -0.82
C LEU A 119 -2.39 -21.18 -1.53
N ASN A 120 -3.02 -22.35 -1.67
CA ASN A 120 -4.32 -22.47 -2.33
C ASN A 120 -5.46 -21.87 -1.50
N LYS A 121 -5.54 -22.17 -0.20
CA LYS A 121 -6.57 -21.63 0.69
C LYS A 121 -6.48 -20.11 0.87
N ASN A 122 -5.27 -19.54 0.73
CA ASN A 122 -5.05 -18.10 0.86
C ASN A 122 -4.99 -17.36 -0.48
N SER A 123 -5.29 -18.03 -1.61
CA SER A 123 -5.16 -17.45 -2.96
C SER A 123 -3.80 -16.77 -3.19
N ALA A 124 -2.73 -17.41 -2.73
CA ALA A 124 -1.39 -16.86 -2.71
C ALA A 124 -0.43 -17.64 -3.62
N ILE A 125 0.68 -17.00 -3.98
CA ILE A 125 1.85 -17.64 -4.59
C ILE A 125 3.14 -17.18 -3.88
N LYS A 126 4.23 -17.91 -4.10
CA LYS A 126 5.56 -17.50 -3.62
C LYS A 126 5.99 -16.22 -4.35
N GLY A 127 6.39 -15.22 -3.59
CA GLY A 127 6.96 -13.97 -4.06
C GLY A 127 8.45 -13.81 -3.71
N PRO A 128 9.04 -12.65 -4.03
CA PRO A 128 10.41 -12.33 -3.70
C PRO A 128 10.60 -12.19 -2.18
N ASN A 129 11.85 -12.29 -1.71
CA ASN A 129 12.24 -11.98 -0.34
C ASN A 129 11.42 -12.70 0.75
N ASN A 130 11.03 -13.95 0.47
CA ASN A 130 10.15 -14.76 1.31
C ASN A 130 8.78 -14.13 1.60
N LEU A 131 8.26 -13.29 0.71
CA LEU A 131 6.93 -12.69 0.79
C LEU A 131 5.91 -13.43 -0.07
N LEU A 132 4.67 -13.46 0.38
CA LEU A 132 3.54 -13.97 -0.40
C LEU A 132 3.11 -12.90 -1.39
N ARG A 133 2.76 -13.34 -2.60
CA ARG A 133 2.02 -12.52 -3.56
C ARG A 133 0.59 -12.99 -3.63
N HIS A 134 -0.30 -12.07 -3.98
CA HIS A 134 -1.64 -12.43 -4.43
C HIS A 134 -1.56 -13.23 -5.74
N LYS A 135 -2.47 -14.17 -5.97
CA LYS A 135 -2.67 -14.71 -7.33
C LYS A 135 -3.26 -13.60 -8.21
N ILE A 136 -2.82 -13.52 -9.47
CA ILE A 136 -3.45 -12.62 -10.44
C ILE A 136 -4.87 -13.09 -10.70
N ASP A 137 -5.83 -12.19 -10.49
CA ASP A 137 -7.26 -12.41 -10.63
C ASP A 137 -8.01 -11.08 -10.87
N ASN A 138 -9.29 -11.00 -10.49
CA ASN A 138 -10.09 -9.78 -10.63
C ASN A 138 -9.65 -8.66 -9.67
N PHE A 139 -8.97 -9.00 -8.57
CA PHE A 139 -8.50 -8.06 -7.55
C PHE A 139 -7.02 -7.73 -7.75
N CYS A 140 -6.15 -8.73 -7.89
CA CYS A 140 -4.74 -8.51 -8.22
C CYS A 140 -4.55 -8.53 -9.74
N VAL A 141 -4.26 -7.37 -10.32
CA VAL A 141 -4.17 -7.22 -11.79
C VAL A 141 -2.75 -7.34 -12.33
N GLY A 142 -1.76 -7.49 -11.45
CA GLY A 142 -0.38 -7.71 -11.84
C GLY A 142 0.58 -7.65 -10.67
N HIS A 143 1.81 -8.08 -10.90
CA HIS A 143 2.90 -7.98 -9.95
C HIS A 143 3.84 -6.85 -10.36
N GLY A 144 4.26 -6.06 -9.39
CA GLY A 144 5.37 -5.13 -9.56
C GLY A 144 6.70 -5.86 -9.73
N ASP A 145 7.69 -5.14 -10.24
CA ASP A 145 9.08 -5.57 -10.35
C ASP A 145 9.76 -5.78 -8.99
N GLY A 146 9.31 -5.03 -7.97
CA GLY A 146 9.75 -5.14 -6.58
C GLY A 146 8.82 -5.98 -5.72
N THR A 147 8.72 -5.62 -4.44
CA THR A 147 7.96 -6.39 -3.44
C THR A 147 6.50 -5.97 -3.29
N TYR A 148 5.84 -5.65 -4.40
CA TYR A 148 4.45 -5.14 -4.40
C TYR A 148 3.62 -5.77 -5.52
N ASP A 149 2.29 -5.77 -5.32
CA ASP A 149 1.27 -6.28 -6.22
C ASP A 149 0.26 -5.15 -6.53
N TYR A 150 -0.22 -5.07 -7.76
CA TYR A 150 -1.23 -4.09 -8.19
C TYR A 150 -2.64 -4.60 -7.87
N ILE A 151 -3.36 -3.89 -7.01
CA ILE A 151 -4.66 -4.31 -6.49
C ILE A 151 -5.75 -3.30 -6.88
N LYS A 152 -6.88 -3.82 -7.35
CA LYS A 152 -8.14 -3.10 -7.54
C LYS A 152 -9.01 -3.22 -6.28
N GLY A 153 -9.63 -2.10 -5.89
CA GLY A 153 -10.61 -2.06 -4.80
C GLY A 153 -10.00 -1.78 -3.42
N GLU A 154 -10.83 -1.96 -2.38
CA GLU A 154 -10.43 -1.80 -0.98
C GLU A 154 -9.83 -3.09 -0.41
N PHE A 155 -8.96 -2.95 0.59
CA PHE A 155 -8.24 -4.05 1.21
C PHE A 155 -8.98 -4.49 2.49
N SER A 156 -9.20 -5.79 2.67
CA SER A 156 -9.62 -6.39 3.96
C SER A 156 -8.42 -6.62 4.88
#